data_AF-A0A2E3KF52-F1
#
_entry.id   AF-A0A2E3KF52-F1
#
_cell.length_a   1.000
_cell.length_b   1.000
_cell.length_c   1.000
_cell.angle_alpha   90.00
_cell.angle_beta   90.00
_cell.angle_gamma   90.00
#
_symmetry.space_group_name_H-M   'P 1'
#
loop_
_entity.id
_entity.type
_entity.pdbx_description
1 polymer ?
#
loop_
_entity_poly.entity_id
_entity_poly.type
_entity_poly.pdbx_seq_one_letter_code
_entity_poly.pdbx_strand_id
1 'polypeptide(L)'
;MEKADIESIPIKKIFDLKDEKDAYDAAEEMVQTGFYKEKKGFKVLMPKEPKKTAKRIGYIVTTTVTAGLRKTDQHRDIRYWTYHHDKEHYGIVLVNSKVVDELDF
;
A
#
# COMPACT_ATOMS: atom_id res chain seq x y z
N MET A 1 10.75 -10.79 2.97
CA MET A 1 10.26 -10.28 4.25
C MET A 1 9.15 -11.18 4.72
N GLU A 2 9.26 -11.64 5.95
CA GLU A 2 8.20 -12.38 6.62
C GLU A 2 7.08 -11.42 7.04
N LYS A 3 5.93 -11.97 7.45
CA LYS A 3 4.80 -11.15 7.91
C LYS A 3 5.19 -10.22 9.07
N ALA A 4 6.04 -10.69 9.98
CA ALA A 4 6.50 -9.91 11.14
C ALA A 4 7.29 -8.66 10.73
N ASP A 5 8.16 -8.79 9.73
CA ASP A 5 8.93 -7.65 9.21
C ASP A 5 8.00 -6.64 8.53
N ILE A 6 7.02 -7.12 7.76
CA ILE A 6 6.04 -6.27 7.06
C ILE A 6 5.17 -5.50 8.08
N GLU A 7 4.76 -6.13 9.18
CA GLU A 7 3.97 -5.50 10.24
C GLU A 7 4.80 -4.54 11.11
N SER A 8 6.11 -4.65 11.09
CA SER A 8 7.04 -3.75 11.80
C SER A 8 7.31 -2.45 11.02
N ILE A 9 6.91 -2.36 9.74
CA ILE A 9 7.03 -1.14 8.94
C ILE A 9 6.16 -0.03 9.57
N PRO A 10 6.70 1.18 9.82
CA PRO A 10 5.92 2.29 10.34
C PRO A 10 4.80 2.68 9.37
N ILE A 11 3.55 2.51 9.77
CA ILE A 11 2.38 2.85 8.94
C ILE A 11 1.82 4.21 9.32
N LYS A 12 1.64 5.09 8.34
CA LYS A 12 0.97 6.39 8.50
C LYS A 12 -0.54 6.24 8.58
N LYS A 13 -1.12 5.45 7.67
CA LYS A 13 -2.56 5.23 7.56
C LYS A 13 -2.87 3.83 7.04
N ILE A 14 -3.95 3.26 7.57
CA ILE A 14 -4.52 1.99 7.15
C ILE A 14 -5.82 2.29 6.41
N PHE A 15 -6.00 1.71 5.23
CA PHE A 15 -7.20 1.82 4.42
C PHE A 15 -7.89 0.48 4.38
N ASP A 16 -9.16 0.43 4.77
CA ASP A 16 -10.01 -0.75 4.64
C ASP A 16 -10.91 -0.57 3.41
N LEU A 17 -10.57 -1.28 2.33
CA LEU A 17 -11.15 -1.08 1.00
C LEU A 17 -12.13 -2.20 0.69
N LYS A 18 -13.37 -1.84 0.34
CA LYS A 18 -14.42 -2.81 0.06
C LYS A 18 -14.63 -3.01 -1.42
N ASP A 19 -14.35 -1.98 -2.22
CA ASP A 19 -14.57 -2.00 -3.66
C ASP A 19 -13.48 -1.26 -4.45
N GLU A 20 -13.68 -1.19 -5.76
CA GLU A 20 -12.77 -0.54 -6.70
C GLU A 20 -12.71 0.98 -6.52
N LYS A 21 -13.81 1.60 -6.10
CA LYS A 21 -13.89 3.05 -5.91
C LYS A 21 -13.05 3.46 -4.70
N ASP A 22 -13.21 2.74 -3.59
CA ASP A 22 -12.39 2.94 -2.39
C ASP A 22 -10.89 2.82 -2.73
N ALA A 23 -10.54 1.90 -3.64
CA ALA A 23 -9.16 1.72 -4.09
C ALA A 23 -8.59 2.90 -4.87
N TYR A 24 -9.39 3.57 -5.71
CA TYR A 24 -8.96 4.79 -6.38
C TYR A 24 -8.78 5.93 -5.37
N ASP A 25 -9.77 6.14 -4.50
CA ASP A 25 -9.75 7.21 -3.50
C ASP A 25 -8.54 7.07 -2.56
N ALA A 26 -8.27 5.85 -2.08
CA ALA A 26 -7.12 5.57 -1.24
C ALA A 26 -5.79 5.76 -1.97
N ALA A 27 -5.68 5.34 -3.23
CA ALA A 27 -4.47 5.52 -4.02
C ALA A 27 -4.16 7.01 -4.27
N GLU A 28 -5.17 7.82 -4.56
CA GLU A 28 -5.00 9.26 -4.70
C GLU A 28 -4.55 9.90 -3.39
N GLU A 29 -5.15 9.53 -2.26
CA GLU A 29 -4.78 10.04 -0.95
C GLU A 29 -3.32 9.68 -0.59
N MET A 30 -2.89 8.46 -0.89
CA MET A 30 -1.50 8.02 -0.69
C MET A 30 -0.51 8.88 -1.48
N VAL A 31 -0.83 9.20 -2.74
CA VAL A 31 0.01 10.05 -3.60
C VAL A 31 0.05 11.48 -3.09
N GLN A 32 -1.09 12.03 -2.67
CA GLN A 32 -1.17 13.39 -2.11
C GLN A 32 -0.40 13.53 -0.79
N THR A 33 -0.50 12.52 0.07
CA THR A 33 0.22 12.49 1.35
C THR A 33 1.73 12.31 1.13
N GLY A 34 2.09 11.47 0.17
CA GLY A 34 3.48 11.18 -0.19
C GLY A 34 4.13 10.13 0.73
N PHE A 35 5.01 9.32 0.14
CA PHE A 35 5.65 8.18 0.82
C PHE A 35 7.01 8.51 1.45
N TYR A 36 7.71 9.51 0.91
CA TYR A 36 9.08 9.82 1.34
C TYR A 36 9.13 10.82 2.50
N LYS A 37 8.31 11.88 2.43
CA LYS A 37 8.35 13.00 3.39
C LYS A 37 8.06 12.57 4.83
N GLU A 38 7.19 11.59 5.01
CA GLU A 38 6.73 11.12 6.32
C GLU A 38 7.53 9.93 6.85
N LYS A 39 8.47 9.37 6.06
CA LYS A 39 9.21 8.13 6.37
C LYS A 39 8.31 6.99 6.89
N LYS A 40 7.10 6.90 6.35
CA LYS A 40 6.07 5.95 6.76
C LYS A 40 5.42 5.35 5.52
N GLY A 41 5.02 4.08 5.63
CA GLY A 41 4.25 3.38 4.62
C GLY A 41 2.74 3.55 4.80
N PHE A 42 2.00 3.00 3.86
CA PHE A 42 0.55 2.85 3.92
C PHE A 42 0.20 1.39 3.91
N LYS A 43 -0.87 1.04 4.61
CA LYS A 43 -1.41 -0.31 4.63
C LYS A 43 -2.80 -0.31 4.03
N VAL A 44 -3.07 -1.29 3.20
CA VAL A 44 -4.37 -1.56 2.59
C VAL A 44 -4.85 -2.91 3.07
N LEU A 45 -6.07 -2.94 3.59
CA LEU A 45 -6.83 -4.14 3.87
C LEU A 45 -7.87 -4.29 2.76
N MET A 46 -7.99 -5.50 2.24
CA MET A 46 -8.98 -5.82 1.22
C MET A 46 -9.66 -7.15 1.56
N PRO A 47 -10.96 -7.30 1.30
CA PRO A 47 -11.70 -8.52 1.59
C PRO A 47 -11.15 -9.67 0.75
N LYS A 48 -10.95 -10.84 1.36
CA LYS A 48 -10.54 -12.06 0.65
C LYS A 48 -11.62 -12.59 -0.28
N GLU A 49 -12.88 -12.34 0.07
CA GLU A 49 -14.03 -12.81 -0.70
C GLU A 49 -14.92 -11.65 -1.15
N PRO A 50 -15.31 -11.62 -2.44
CA PRO A 50 -14.86 -12.52 -3.50
C PRO A 50 -13.40 -12.23 -3.92
N LYS A 51 -12.60 -13.28 -4.15
CA LYS A 51 -11.16 -13.17 -4.52
C LYS A 51 -10.87 -12.24 -5.69
N LYS A 52 -11.85 -12.09 -6.60
CA LYS A 52 -11.77 -11.17 -7.74
C LYS A 52 -11.67 -9.72 -7.29
N THR A 53 -12.42 -9.33 -6.27
CA THR A 53 -12.40 -7.98 -5.70
C THR A 53 -11.04 -7.68 -5.09
N ALA A 54 -10.48 -8.58 -4.29
CA ALA A 54 -9.12 -8.45 -3.74
C ALA A 54 -8.09 -8.17 -4.84
N LYS A 55 -8.07 -9.00 -5.89
CA LYS A 55 -7.13 -8.84 -7.01
C LYS A 55 -7.30 -7.49 -7.72
N ARG A 56 -8.54 -7.04 -7.93
CA ARG A 56 -8.82 -5.75 -8.58
C ARG A 56 -8.37 -4.58 -7.70
N ILE A 57 -8.69 -4.60 -6.41
CA ILE A 57 -8.26 -3.57 -5.45
C ILE A 57 -6.73 -3.47 -5.44
N GLY A 58 -6.02 -4.60 -5.29
CA GLY A 58 -4.55 -4.60 -5.28
C GLY A 58 -3.95 -4.05 -6.58
N TYR A 59 -4.52 -4.41 -7.74
CA TYR A 59 -4.08 -3.88 -9.03
C TYR A 59 -4.34 -2.37 -9.18
N ILE A 60 -5.52 -1.90 -8.77
CA ILE A 60 -5.88 -0.47 -8.82
C ILE A 60 -4.95 0.34 -7.92
N VAL A 61 -4.75 -0.09 -6.68
CA VAL A 61 -3.90 0.63 -5.72
C VAL A 61 -2.49 0.76 -6.27
N THR A 62 -1.84 -0.35 -6.64
CA THR A 62 -0.46 -0.35 -7.10
C THR A 62 -0.27 0.46 -8.39
N THR A 63 -1.19 0.32 -9.35
CA THR A 63 -1.11 1.01 -10.65
C THR A 63 -1.37 2.51 -10.51
N THR A 64 -2.41 2.89 -9.76
CA THR A 64 -2.79 4.29 -9.55
C THR A 64 -1.75 5.04 -8.72
N VAL A 65 -1.21 4.43 -7.66
CA VAL A 65 -0.11 5.01 -6.88
C VAL A 65 1.10 5.26 -7.78
N THR A 66 1.54 4.26 -8.55
CA THR A 66 2.69 4.40 -9.45
C THR A 66 2.47 5.51 -10.49
N ALA A 67 1.28 5.55 -11.09
CA ALA A 67 0.91 6.58 -12.06
C ALA A 67 0.84 7.98 -11.44
N GLY A 68 0.29 8.11 -10.23
CA GLY A 68 0.17 9.38 -9.51
C GLY A 68 1.52 9.93 -9.07
N LEU A 69 2.42 9.09 -8.56
CA LEU A 69 3.79 9.49 -8.23
C LEU A 69 4.55 9.98 -9.46
N ARG A 70 4.34 9.34 -10.62
CA ARG A 70 4.92 9.81 -11.89
C ARG A 70 4.40 11.19 -12.28
N LYS A 71 3.11 11.45 -12.14
CA LYS A 71 2.49 12.75 -12.50
C LYS A 71 2.94 13.89 -11.57
N THR A 72 3.19 13.58 -10.31
CA THR A 72 3.56 14.55 -9.27
C THR A 72 5.09 14.71 -9.11
N ASP A 73 5.87 14.08 -9.99
CA ASP A 73 7.34 14.03 -9.96
C ASP A 73 7.93 13.60 -8.59
N GLN A 74 7.18 12.77 -7.87
CA GLN A 74 7.61 12.20 -6.60
C GLN A 74 8.50 10.97 -6.80
N HIS A 75 9.22 10.58 -5.76
CA HIS A 75 10.08 9.40 -5.76
C HIS A 75 9.25 8.14 -6.03
N ARG A 76 9.55 7.46 -7.14
CA ARG A 76 8.73 6.37 -7.69
C ARG A 76 9.09 5.00 -7.15
N ASP A 77 10.22 4.91 -6.46
CA ASP A 77 10.72 3.66 -5.91
C ASP A 77 9.91 3.29 -4.66
N ILE A 78 8.78 2.61 -4.88
CA ILE A 78 7.88 2.09 -3.86
C ILE A 78 7.99 0.56 -3.87
N ARG A 79 8.31 -0.01 -2.71
CA ARG A 79 8.19 -1.45 -2.45
C ARG A 79 6.80 -1.73 -1.90
N TYR A 80 6.25 -2.87 -2.27
CA TYR A 80 5.02 -3.36 -1.68
C TYR A 80 5.06 -4.87 -1.46
N TRP A 81 4.35 -5.31 -0.43
CA TRP A 81 4.20 -6.73 -0.11
C TRP A 81 2.75 -7.05 0.16
N THR A 82 2.27 -8.10 -0.48
CA THR A 82 0.94 -8.67 -0.26
C THR A 82 1.06 -9.85 0.73
N TYR A 83 0.19 -9.91 1.73
CA TYR A 83 0.21 -10.99 2.73
C TYR A 83 -1.19 -11.32 3.25
N HIS A 84 -1.30 -12.46 3.93
CA HIS A 84 -2.52 -12.82 4.66
C HIS A 84 -2.54 -12.08 6.01
N HIS A 85 -3.35 -11.03 6.10
CA HIS A 85 -3.43 -10.23 7.33
C HIS A 85 -4.20 -10.99 8.42
N ASP A 86 -5.46 -11.32 8.16
CA ASP A 86 -6.33 -12.06 9.06
C ASP A 86 -7.13 -13.13 8.30
N LYS A 87 -8.23 -13.66 8.88
CA LYS A 87 -9.06 -14.67 8.22
C LYS A 87 -9.85 -14.11 7.04
N GLU A 88 -10.27 -12.86 7.10
CA GLU A 88 -11.21 -12.20 6.19
C GLU A 88 -10.52 -11.24 5.21
N HIS A 89 -9.31 -10.76 5.51
CA HIS A 89 -8.60 -9.74 4.73
C HIS A 89 -7.23 -10.19 4.23
N TYR A 90 -6.90 -9.78 3.01
CA TYR A 90 -5.52 -9.64 2.56
C TYR A 90 -5.00 -8.26 2.97
N GLY A 91 -3.70 -8.17 3.23
CA GLY A 91 -2.99 -6.92 3.48
C GLY A 91 -2.04 -6.59 2.34
N ILE A 92 -1.93 -5.31 1.98
CA ILE A 92 -0.81 -4.76 1.21
C ILE A 92 -0.16 -3.68 2.06
N VAL A 93 1.16 -3.73 2.20
CA VAL A 93 1.93 -2.58 2.70
C VAL A 93 2.68 -1.98 1.53
N LEU A 94 2.58 -0.66 1.37
CA LEU A 94 3.30 0.13 0.38
C LEU A 94 4.21 1.14 1.10
N VAL A 95 5.48 1.20 0.75
CA VAL A 95 6.46 2.07 1.39
C VAL A 95 7.56 2.45 0.41
N ASN A 96 8.14 3.64 0.57
CA ASN A 96 9.28 4.04 -0.27
C ASN A 96 10.50 3.17 0.03
N SER A 97 11.21 2.71 -1.00
CA SER A 97 12.38 1.84 -0.86
C SER A 97 13.45 2.44 0.05
N LYS A 98 13.68 3.76 -0.02
CA LYS A 98 14.67 4.44 0.84
C LYS A 98 14.30 4.36 2.33
N VAL A 99 13.01 4.39 2.64
CA VAL A 99 12.53 4.25 4.03
C VAL A 99 12.76 2.82 4.52
N VAL A 100 12.60 1.82 3.65
CA VAL A 100 12.89 0.41 3.97
C VAL A 100 14.38 0.21 4.21
N ASP A 101 15.22 0.78 3.34
CA ASP A 101 16.68 0.66 3.46
C ASP A 101 17.20 1.37 4.73
N GLU A 102 16.48 2.37 5.24
CA GLU A 102 16.77 3.01 6.55
C GLU A 102 16.31 2.19 7.76
N LEU A 103 15.37 1.24 7.59
CA LEU A 103 14.79 0.47 8.69
C LEU A 103 15.62 -0.77 9.09
N ASP A 104 16.74 -1.02 8.40
CA ASP A 104 17.77 -2.03 8.75
C ASP A 104 17.20 -3.44 9.04
N PHE A 105 16.20 -3.86 8.23
CA PHE A 105 15.59 -5.19 8.26
C PHE A 105 16.47 -6.29 7.66
#